data_AF-A0AAP8N7C7-F1
#
_entry.id   AF-A0AAP8N7C7-F1
#
_cell.length_a   1.000
_cell.length_b   1.000
_cell.length_c   1.000
_cell.angle_alpha   90.00
_cell.angle_beta   90.00
_cell.angle_gamma   90.00
#
_symmetry.space_group_name_H-M   'P 1'
#
loop_
_entity.id
_entity.type
_entity.pdbx_description
1 polymer ?
#
loop_
_entity_poly.entity_id
_entity_poly.type
_entity_poly.pdbx_seq_one_letter_code
_entity_poly.pdbx_strand_id
1 'polypeptide(L)'
;EELMDALLAAKENIERYHEKQLQTGYKIKSEISSIQQIVNPIERVGIYIPGGKAAYPSTVLMNAIPAKIAGVNEIVIVTPPNKEGNVK
;
A
#
# COMPACT_ATOMS: atom_id res chain seq x y z
N GLU A 1 13.53 -16.23 -13.42
CA GLU A 1 13.36 -16.65 -12.00
C GLU A 1 13.92 -15.59 -11.07
N GLU A 2 15.21 -15.25 -11.18
CA GLU A 2 15.89 -14.30 -10.28
C GLU A 2 15.15 -12.97 -9.99
N LEU A 3 14.61 -12.29 -11.01
CA LEU A 3 13.87 -11.03 -10.79
C LEU A 3 12.56 -11.24 -10.01
N MET A 4 11.82 -12.31 -10.31
CA MET A 4 10.58 -12.61 -9.61
C MET A 4 10.87 -12.93 -8.14
N ASP A 5 11.91 -13.73 -7.89
CA ASP A 5 12.32 -14.10 -6.53
C ASP A 5 12.74 -12.86 -5.73
N ALA A 6 13.48 -11.95 -6.36
CA ALA A 6 13.85 -10.67 -5.74
C ALA A 6 12.63 -9.80 -5.42
N LEU A 7 11.62 -9.75 -6.30
CA LEU A 7 10.39 -9.00 -6.06
C LEU A 7 9.53 -9.63 -4.96
N LEU A 8 9.47 -10.95 -4.89
CA LEU A 8 8.77 -11.68 -3.82
C LEU A 8 9.45 -11.47 -2.46
N ALA A 9 10.78 -11.53 -2.41
CA ALA A 9 11.55 -11.22 -1.21
C ALA A 9 11.37 -9.76 -0.77
N ALA A 10 11.37 -8.81 -1.72
CA ALA A 10 11.09 -7.41 -1.42
C ALA A 10 9.67 -7.22 -0.88
N LYS A 11 8.67 -7.86 -1.50
CA LYS A 11 7.28 -7.84 -1.03
C LYS A 11 7.19 -8.33 0.42
N GLU A 12 7.76 -9.48 0.75
CA GLU A 12 7.69 -10.05 2.11
C GLU A 12 8.30 -9.10 3.15
N ASN A 13 9.44 -8.50 2.83
CA ASN A 13 10.09 -7.54 3.73
C ASN A 13 9.26 -6.26 3.93
N ILE A 14 8.65 -5.74 2.86
CA ILE A 14 7.78 -4.56 2.92
C ILE A 14 6.51 -4.87 3.72
N GLU A 15 5.89 -6.03 3.51
CA GLU A 15 4.73 -6.51 4.27
C GLU A 15 5.07 -6.59 5.76
N ARG A 16 6.14 -7.31 6.10
CA ARG A 16 6.58 -7.50 7.49
C ARG A 16 6.83 -6.17 8.20
N TYR A 17 7.39 -5.18 7.50
CA TYR A 17 7.63 -3.85 8.07
C TYR A 17 6.33 -3.07 8.31
N HIS A 18 5.46 -2.98 7.29
CA HIS A 18 4.24 -2.17 7.40
C HIS A 18 3.15 -2.81 8.27
N GLU A 19 3.09 -4.14 8.38
CA GLU A 19 2.19 -4.83 9.31
C GLU A 19 2.43 -4.39 10.76
N LYS A 20 3.69 -4.13 11.14
CA LYS A 20 4.04 -3.65 12.48
C LYS A 20 3.62 -2.21 12.74
N GLN A 21 3.33 -1.44 11.69
CA GLN A 21 2.91 -0.04 11.79
C GLN A 21 1.39 0.12 11.83
N LEU A 22 0.62 -0.97 11.63
CA LEU A 22 -0.82 -0.92 11.62
C LEU A 22 -1.35 -0.45 12.99
N GLN A 23 -1.99 0.72 12.99
CA GLN A 23 -2.53 1.31 14.20
C GLN A 23 -3.87 0.67 14.53
N THR A 24 -3.97 0.08 15.70
CA THR A 24 -5.25 -0.25 16.31
C THR A 24 -5.68 0.93 17.17
N GLY A 25 -6.87 1.46 16.89
CA GLY A 25 -7.45 2.51 17.73
C GLY A 25 -7.59 2.07 19.18
N TYR A 26 -7.73 3.02 20.11
CA TYR A 26 -7.82 2.74 21.54
C TYR A 26 -9.14 3.24 22.12
N LYS A 27 -9.49 2.74 23.32
CA LYS A 27 -10.66 3.19 24.07
C LYS A 27 -10.25 3.63 25.47
N ILE A 28 -10.65 4.84 25.86
CA ILE A 28 -10.49 5.38 27.21
C ILE A 28 -11.86 5.33 27.88
N LYS A 29 -11.94 4.68 29.04
CA LYS A 29 -13.16 4.62 29.86
C LYS A 29 -12.98 5.48 31.10
N SER A 30 -14.02 6.21 31.47
CA SER A 30 -14.23 6.82 32.78
C SER A 30 -15.46 6.18 33.43
N GLU A 31 -15.77 6.55 34.68
CA GLU A 31 -16.94 6.00 35.37
C GLU A 31 -18.28 6.39 34.74
N ILE A 32 -18.34 7.54 34.06
CA ILE A 32 -19.58 8.12 33.51
C ILE A 32 -19.61 8.18 31.99
N SER A 33 -18.49 7.92 31.31
CA SER A 33 -18.41 8.00 29.84
C SER A 33 -17.24 7.21 29.27
N SER A 34 -17.22 7.03 27.94
CA SER A 34 -16.07 6.47 27.24
C SER A 34 -15.81 7.21 25.93
N ILE A 35 -14.54 7.35 25.58
CA ILE A 35 -14.06 7.93 24.31
C ILE A 35 -13.26 6.86 23.59
N GLN A 36 -13.34 6.82 22.26
CA GLN A 36 -12.61 5.86 21.45
C GLN A 36 -12.01 6.53 20.22
N GLN A 37 -10.77 6.17 19.88
CA GLN A 37 -10.21 6.37 18.56
C GLN A 37 -10.57 5.15 17.70
N ILE A 38 -11.16 5.40 16.53
CA ILE A 38 -11.39 4.38 15.51
C ILE A 38 -10.48 4.71 14.34
N VAL A 39 -9.67 3.75 13.94
CA VAL A 39 -8.80 3.85 12.77
C VAL A 39 -9.41 2.96 11.71
N ASN A 40 -9.87 3.57 10.61
CA ASN A 40 -10.43 2.88 9.45
C ASN A 40 -9.59 3.21 8.21
N PRO A 41 -9.47 2.29 7.25
CA PRO A 41 -8.88 2.61 5.96
C PRO A 41 -9.71 3.67 5.22
N ILE A 42 -9.04 4.39 4.33
CA ILE A 42 -9.72 5.17 3.28
C ILE A 42 -10.38 4.18 2.32
N GLU A 43 -11.53 4.54 1.78
CA GLU A 43 -12.31 3.68 0.87
C GLU A 43 -11.56 3.36 -0.44
N ARG A 44 -10.92 4.37 -1.04
CA ARG A 44 -10.20 4.28 -2.31
C ARG A 44 -8.91 5.08 -2.30
N VAL A 45 -7.87 4.54 -2.95
CA VAL A 45 -6.61 5.24 -3.20
C VAL A 45 -6.21 5.17 -4.68
N GLY A 46 -5.62 6.27 -5.16
CA GLY A 46 -4.94 6.34 -6.45
C GLY A 46 -3.42 6.34 -6.25
N ILE A 47 -2.72 5.45 -6.93
CA ILE A 47 -1.27 5.34 -6.91
C ILE A 47 -0.75 5.72 -8.29
N TYR A 48 -0.04 6.85 -8.36
CA TYR A 48 0.68 7.22 -9.57
C TYR A 48 2.04 6.53 -9.60
N ILE A 49 2.31 5.81 -10.68
CA ILE A 49 3.61 5.21 -10.95
C ILE A 49 4.24 6.00 -12.10
N PRO A 50 5.43 6.59 -11.90
CA PRO A 50 6.15 7.23 -12.99
C PRO A 50 6.39 6.23 -14.12
N GLY A 51 6.14 6.63 -15.36
CA GLY A 51 6.55 5.87 -16.53
C GLY A 51 7.79 6.48 -17.20
N GLY A 52 8.13 5.98 -18.39
CA GLY A 52 9.24 6.50 -19.19
C GLY A 52 10.28 5.44 -19.55
N LYS A 53 11.55 5.68 -19.19
CA LYS A 53 12.67 4.84 -19.65
C LYS A 53 12.71 3.46 -18.97
N ALA A 54 12.34 3.38 -17.69
CA ALA A 54 12.40 2.16 -16.89
C ALA A 54 11.02 1.82 -16.29
N ALA A 55 10.83 0.54 -15.95
CA ALA A 55 9.75 0.09 -15.10
C ALA A 55 10.17 0.22 -13.62
N TYR A 56 9.26 0.65 -12.76
CA TYR A 56 9.51 0.84 -11.32
C TYR A 56 8.61 -0.08 -10.48
N PRO A 57 8.79 -1.42 -10.55
CA PRO A 57 8.00 -2.37 -9.76
C PRO A 57 8.17 -2.13 -8.25
N SER A 58 9.32 -1.60 -7.82
CA SER A 58 9.55 -1.21 -6.42
C SER A 58 8.56 -0.14 -5.93
N THR A 59 8.23 0.86 -6.74
CA THR A 59 7.24 1.90 -6.39
C THR A 59 5.84 1.30 -6.26
N VAL A 60 5.50 0.32 -7.11
CA VAL A 60 4.23 -0.41 -7.00
C VAL A 60 4.15 -1.13 -5.66
N LEU A 61 5.18 -1.91 -5.30
CA LEU A 61 5.22 -2.64 -4.03
C LEU A 61 5.11 -1.67 -2.83
N MET A 62 5.93 -0.61 -2.81
CA MET A 62 5.99 0.34 -1.70
C MET A 62 4.68 1.11 -1.46
N ASN A 63 3.83 1.28 -2.46
CA ASN A 63 2.56 2.01 -2.31
C ASN A 63 1.36 1.07 -2.16
N ALA A 64 1.30 -0.01 -2.94
CA ALA A 64 0.15 -0.90 -2.95
C ALA A 64 0.10 -1.82 -1.72
N ILE A 65 1.24 -2.27 -1.21
CA ILE A 65 1.31 -3.14 -0.04
C ILE A 65 0.74 -2.45 1.22
N PRO A 66 1.20 -1.25 1.65
CA PRO A 66 0.62 -0.61 2.82
C PRO A 66 -0.87 -0.27 2.65
N ALA A 67 -1.32 0.08 1.44
CA ALA A 67 -2.74 0.28 1.16
C ALA A 67 -3.56 -1.00 1.36
N LYS A 68 -3.03 -2.16 0.95
CA LYS A 68 -3.66 -3.46 1.20
C LYS A 68 -3.68 -3.82 2.69
N ILE A 69 -2.56 -3.62 3.40
CA ILE A 69 -2.47 -3.89 4.84
C ILE A 69 -3.45 -3.02 5.63
N ALA A 70 -3.61 -1.75 5.25
CA ALA A 70 -4.58 -0.86 5.88
C ALA A 70 -6.04 -1.31 5.69
N GLY A 71 -6.32 -2.10 4.63
CA GLY A 71 -7.67 -2.56 4.29
C GLY A 71 -8.40 -1.66 3.30
N VAL A 72 -7.67 -0.92 2.45
CA VAL A 72 -8.31 -0.10 1.40
C VAL A 72 -9.04 -1.00 0.40
N ASN A 73 -10.31 -0.71 0.14
CA ASN A 73 -11.17 -1.54 -0.71
C ASN A 73 -10.83 -1.40 -2.20
N GLU A 74 -10.51 -0.19 -2.65
CA GLU A 74 -10.21 0.08 -4.06
C GLU A 74 -8.85 0.76 -4.23
N ILE A 75 -7.94 0.08 -4.95
CA ILE A 75 -6.61 0.58 -5.26
C ILE A 75 -6.49 0.72 -6.77
N VAL A 76 -6.37 1.96 -7.25
CA VAL A 76 -6.21 2.28 -8.68
C VAL A 76 -4.77 2.67 -8.94
N ILE A 77 -4.14 2.07 -9.93
CA ILE A 77 -2.82 2.47 -10.40
C ILE A 77 -2.94 3.25 -11.70
N VAL A 78 -2.25 4.39 -11.79
CA VAL A 78 -2.14 5.20 -13.00
C VAL A 78 -0.67 5.28 -13.38
N THR A 79 -0.35 4.95 -14.63
CA THR A 79 1.00 5.04 -15.17
C THR A 79 0.95 5.51 -16.63
N PRO A 80 1.82 6.44 -17.07
CA PRO A 80 1.84 6.84 -18.46
C PRO A 80 2.40 5.71 -19.33
N PRO A 81 1.81 5.46 -20.52
CA PRO A 81 2.27 4.41 -21.40
C PRO A 81 3.61 4.74 -22.06
N ASN A 82 4.26 3.73 -22.63
CA ASN A 82 5.37 3.90 -23.54
C ASN A 82 4.88 4.48 -24.90
N LYS A 83 5.80 4.70 -25.85
CA LYS A 83 5.47 5.26 -27.18
C LYS A 83 4.50 4.38 -28.00
N GLU A 84 4.39 3.10 -27.68
CA GLU A 84 3.50 2.14 -28.35
C GLU A 84 2.14 2.02 -27.64
N GLY A 85 1.92 2.76 -26.54
CA GLY A 85 0.70 2.65 -25.74
C GLY A 85 0.77 1.56 -24.66
N ASN A 86 1.89 0.86 -24.50
CA ASN A 86 2.05 -0.25 -23.57
C ASN A 86 2.52 0.21 -22.19
N VAL A 87 2.07 -0.49 -21.14
CA VAL A 87 2.69 -0.43 -19.82
C VAL A 87 3.90 -1.36 -19.81
N LYS A 88 5.02 -0.87 -19.29
CA LYS A 88 6.27 -1.64 -19.13
C LYS A 88 6.34 -2.33 -17.78
#